data_AF-A0A2W5Y0S9-F1
#
_entry.id   AF-A0A2W5Y0S9-F1
#
_cell.length_a   1.000
_cell.length_b   1.000
_cell.length_c   1.000
_cell.angle_alpha   90.00
_cell.angle_beta   90.00
_cell.angle_gamma   90.00
#
_symmetry.space_group_name_H-M   'P 1'
#
loop_
_entity.id
_entity.type
_entity.pdbx_description
1 polymer ?
#
loop_
_entity_poly.entity_id
_entity_poly.type
_entity_poly.pdbx_seq_one_letter_code
_entity_poly.pdbx_strand_id
1 'polypeptide(L)'
;MNYRSALFLILFAVVFAAGFPRAQGATPPDPCKVITKQAASTAIGGPITSIQARNLGTSTNCSFKGAKLFRWVQITTFRYGSPSEAKSTFERTLMQTASMLGPTAPVSGIGDQAARTPASLYVLHGDAVFVFAVVDGTVGPGRVAKAIVLAKKASLR
;
A
#
# COMPACT_ATOMS: atom_id res chain seq x y z
N MET A 1 51.51 38.32 31.23
CA MET A 1 50.15 37.87 31.57
C MET A 1 49.21 38.42 30.50
N ASN A 2 48.36 37.73 29.75
CA ASN A 2 48.27 36.38 29.20
C ASN A 2 47.20 36.50 28.09
N TYR A 3 47.62 36.56 26.83
CA TYR A 3 46.72 36.58 25.66
C TYR A 3 46.55 35.14 25.15
N ARG A 4 45.60 34.38 25.71
CA ARG A 4 45.43 32.95 25.37
C ARG A 4 43.97 32.47 25.39
N SER A 5 43.01 33.24 24.90
CA SER A 5 41.59 32.81 24.88
C SER A 5 40.76 33.40 23.73
N ALA A 6 41.17 33.23 22.47
CA ALA A 6 40.36 33.75 21.35
C ALA A 6 40.56 32.96 20.03
N LEU A 7 40.59 31.63 20.07
CA LEU A 7 40.79 30.86 18.83
C LEU A 7 40.14 29.47 18.86
N PHE A 8 38.86 29.36 19.21
CA PHE A 8 38.15 28.06 19.21
C PHE A 8 36.66 28.14 18.82
N LEU A 9 36.23 29.12 18.01
CA LEU A 9 34.81 29.34 17.69
C LEU A 9 34.49 29.54 16.20
N ILE A 10 35.33 29.07 15.26
CA ILE A 10 35.07 29.24 13.81
C ILE A 10 35.24 27.91 13.04
N LEU A 11 34.77 26.79 13.58
CA LEU A 11 34.87 25.48 12.90
C LEU A 11 33.60 24.61 13.00
N PHE A 12 32.44 25.21 13.30
CA PHE A 12 31.14 24.50 13.36
C PHE A 12 30.09 25.02 12.35
N ALA A 13 30.44 25.94 11.45
CA ALA A 13 29.46 26.63 10.61
C ALA A 13 29.33 26.12 9.16
N VAL A 14 30.04 25.05 8.75
CA VAL A 14 30.12 24.66 7.31
C VAL A 14 29.38 23.34 6.97
N VAL A 15 28.68 22.70 7.91
CA VAL A 15 28.06 21.37 7.65
C VAL A 15 26.55 21.42 7.32
N PHE A 16 25.90 22.60 7.31
CA PHE A 16 24.44 22.69 7.08
C PHE A 16 24.01 23.00 5.63
N ALA A 17 24.93 23.15 4.69
CA ALA A 17 24.59 23.44 3.28
C ALA A 17 24.52 22.19 2.37
N ALA A 18 24.81 20.99 2.88
CA ALA A 18 24.51 19.75 2.17
C ALA A 18 23.02 19.44 2.40
N GLY A 19 22.16 20.08 1.62
CA GLY A 19 20.73 19.81 1.63
C GLY A 19 20.50 18.31 1.55
N PHE A 20 19.86 17.76 2.59
CA PHE A 20 19.51 16.35 2.63
C PHE A 20 18.85 15.99 1.30
N PRO A 21 19.33 14.96 0.58
CA PRO A 21 18.68 14.54 -0.64
C PRO A 21 17.23 14.26 -0.27
N ARG A 22 16.30 15.05 -0.85
CA ARG A 22 14.89 14.70 -0.79
C ARG A 22 14.82 13.30 -1.37
N ALA A 23 14.58 12.30 -0.52
CA ALA A 23 14.30 10.96 -0.97
C ALA A 23 13.16 11.08 -1.98
N GLN A 24 13.49 10.96 -3.27
CA GLN A 24 12.48 10.87 -4.31
C GLN A 24 11.65 9.65 -3.93
N GLY A 25 10.38 9.88 -3.58
CA GLY A 25 9.48 8.82 -3.18
C GLY A 25 9.54 7.72 -4.22
N ALA A 26 9.96 6.53 -3.78
CA ALA A 26 10.09 5.37 -4.65
C ALA A 26 8.77 5.21 -5.41
N THR A 27 8.83 5.08 -6.74
CA THR A 27 7.62 4.87 -7.52
C THR A 27 6.90 3.63 -6.98
N PRO A 28 5.61 3.75 -6.57
CA PRO A 28 4.86 2.62 -6.07
C PRO A 28 4.92 1.47 -7.08
N PRO A 29 5.11 0.23 -6.61
CA PRO A 29 5.15 -0.91 -7.50
C PRO A 29 3.82 -1.04 -8.26
N ASP A 30 3.93 -1.38 -9.54
CA ASP A 30 2.80 -1.68 -10.42
C ASP A 30 1.92 -2.78 -9.79
N PRO A 31 0.61 -2.53 -9.58
CA PRO A 31 -0.30 -3.50 -8.94
C PRO A 31 -0.45 -4.81 -9.72
N CYS A 32 -0.09 -4.87 -11.00
CA CYS A 32 -0.03 -6.14 -11.73
C CYS A 32 1.24 -6.94 -11.47
N LYS A 33 2.28 -6.31 -10.92
CA LYS A 33 3.57 -6.93 -10.59
C LYS A 33 3.72 -7.24 -9.11
N VAL A 34 2.91 -6.62 -8.24
CA VAL A 34 2.94 -6.92 -6.79
C VAL A 34 2.50 -8.35 -6.44
N ILE A 35 1.72 -9.01 -7.29
CA ILE A 35 1.40 -10.44 -7.12
C ILE A 35 1.58 -11.21 -8.42
N THR A 36 1.88 -12.50 -8.29
CA THR A 36 1.99 -13.39 -9.44
C THR A 36 0.63 -13.97 -9.84
N LYS A 37 0.50 -14.39 -11.10
CA LYS A 37 -0.66 -15.16 -11.60
C LYS A 37 -0.95 -16.39 -10.74
N GLN A 38 0.11 -17.07 -10.27
CA GLN A 38 -0.02 -18.24 -9.40
C GLN A 38 -0.59 -17.88 -8.04
N ALA A 39 -0.12 -16.79 -7.41
CA ALA A 39 -0.66 -16.33 -6.14
C ALA A 39 -2.15 -15.96 -6.24
N ALA A 40 -2.55 -15.27 -7.31
CA ALA A 40 -3.96 -14.96 -7.59
C ALA A 40 -4.79 -16.24 -7.79
N SER A 41 -4.28 -17.20 -8.58
CA SER A 41 -4.92 -18.50 -8.81
C SER A 41 -5.19 -19.25 -7.51
N THR A 42 -4.19 -19.31 -6.63
CA THR A 42 -4.32 -19.92 -5.30
C THR A 42 -5.36 -19.20 -4.45
N ALA A 43 -5.39 -17.86 -4.46
CA ALA A 43 -6.35 -17.09 -3.67
C ALA A 43 -7.80 -17.41 -4.06
N ILE A 44 -8.11 -17.48 -5.37
CA ILE A 44 -9.48 -17.72 -5.84
C ILE A 44 -9.82 -19.22 -6.02
N GLY A 45 -8.86 -20.12 -5.78
CA GLY A 45 -9.05 -21.56 -5.90
C GLY A 45 -9.37 -22.02 -7.33
N GLY A 46 -8.65 -21.50 -8.32
CA GLY A 46 -8.84 -21.86 -9.73
C GLY A 46 -7.97 -21.05 -10.70
N PRO A 47 -7.87 -21.48 -11.97
CA PRO A 47 -6.96 -20.87 -12.94
C PRO A 47 -7.36 -19.42 -13.27
N ILE A 48 -6.35 -18.56 -13.42
CA ILE A 48 -6.51 -17.20 -13.95
C ILE A 48 -6.57 -17.27 -15.47
N THR A 49 -7.67 -16.82 -16.04
CA THR A 49 -7.94 -16.79 -17.49
C THR A 49 -7.53 -15.47 -18.13
N SER A 50 -7.57 -14.36 -17.39
CA SER A 50 -7.13 -13.06 -17.88
C SER A 50 -6.58 -12.17 -16.77
N ILE A 51 -5.66 -11.28 -17.16
CA ILE A 51 -5.11 -10.22 -16.31
C ILE A 51 -5.36 -8.91 -17.06
N GLN A 52 -6.01 -7.95 -16.40
CA GLN A 52 -6.37 -6.66 -17.00
C GLN A 52 -5.84 -5.54 -16.13
N ALA A 53 -5.01 -4.68 -16.71
CA ALA A 53 -4.58 -3.42 -16.11
C ALA A 53 -5.47 -2.29 -16.62
N ARG A 54 -5.90 -1.40 -15.72
CA ARG A 54 -6.64 -0.19 -16.08
C ARG A 54 -6.16 0.98 -15.25
N ASN A 55 -5.80 2.08 -15.92
CA ASN A 55 -5.50 3.34 -15.26
C ASN A 55 -6.78 4.19 -15.20
N LEU A 56 -7.06 4.77 -14.03
CA LEU A 56 -8.18 5.64 -13.75
C LEU A 56 -7.67 6.85 -12.98
N GLY A 57 -7.35 7.93 -13.71
CA GLY A 57 -6.70 9.10 -13.12
C GLY A 57 -5.36 8.75 -12.48
N THR A 58 -5.23 9.01 -11.18
CA THR A 58 -4.04 8.70 -10.37
C THR A 58 -4.02 7.29 -9.81
N SER A 59 -5.04 6.48 -10.12
CA SER A 59 -5.13 5.09 -9.67
C SER A 59 -4.83 4.10 -10.78
N THR A 60 -4.13 3.03 -10.44
CA THR A 60 -3.92 1.88 -11.32
C THR A 60 -4.62 0.68 -10.71
N ASN A 61 -5.43 0.01 -11.51
CA ASN A 61 -6.16 -1.18 -11.13
C ASN A 61 -5.62 -2.39 -11.89
N CYS A 62 -5.37 -3.48 -11.19
CA CYS A 62 -5.08 -4.77 -11.80
C CYS A 62 -6.13 -5.80 -11.38
N SER A 63 -6.76 -6.44 -12.37
CA SER A 63 -7.77 -7.48 -12.17
C SER A 63 -7.28 -8.81 -12.71
N PHE A 64 -7.19 -9.82 -11.84
CA PHE A 64 -6.89 -11.21 -12.18
C PHE A 64 -8.21 -11.99 -12.17
N LYS A 65 -8.75 -12.30 -13.35
CA LYS A 65 -10.04 -12.99 -13.48
C LYS A 65 -9.84 -14.49 -13.61
N GLY A 66 -10.62 -15.25 -12.86
CA GLY A 66 -10.71 -16.69 -12.98
C GLY A 66 -11.69 -17.15 -14.06
N ALA A 67 -11.84 -18.46 -14.21
CA ALA A 67 -12.79 -19.05 -15.16
C ALA A 67 -14.28 -18.83 -14.79
N LYS A 68 -14.58 -18.50 -13.52
CA LYS A 68 -15.95 -18.25 -13.04
C LYS A 68 -16.17 -16.75 -12.84
N LEU A 69 -17.37 -16.26 -13.15
CA LEU A 69 -17.73 -14.83 -13.15
C LEU A 69 -17.43 -14.12 -11.83
N PHE A 70 -17.68 -14.79 -10.69
CA PHE A 70 -17.44 -14.25 -9.34
C PHE A 70 -16.16 -14.79 -8.70
N ARG A 71 -15.15 -15.07 -9.54
CA ARG A 71 -13.82 -15.47 -9.07
C ARG A 71 -12.77 -14.55 -9.63
N TRP A 72 -12.31 -13.58 -8.83
CA TRP A 72 -11.30 -12.62 -9.24
C TRP A 72 -10.51 -12.07 -8.05
N VAL A 73 -9.31 -11.60 -8.33
CA VAL A 73 -8.52 -10.74 -7.43
C VAL A 73 -8.40 -9.38 -8.08
N GLN A 74 -8.59 -8.33 -7.30
CA GLN A 74 -8.36 -6.97 -7.73
C GLN A 74 -7.39 -6.29 -6.78
N ILE A 75 -6.41 -5.60 -7.34
CA ILE A 75 -5.49 -4.74 -6.62
C ILE A 75 -5.61 -3.36 -7.24
N THR A 76 -6.00 -2.38 -6.44
CA THR A 76 -5.97 -0.97 -6.84
C THR A 76 -4.87 -0.27 -6.08
N THR A 77 -3.99 0.45 -6.77
CA THR A 77 -3.02 1.35 -6.17
C THR A 77 -3.46 2.78 -6.43
N PHE A 78 -3.51 3.59 -5.37
CA PHE A 78 -3.72 5.03 -5.43
C PHE A 78 -2.41 5.71 -5.07
N ARG A 79 -1.89 6.55 -5.96
CA ARG A 79 -0.68 7.35 -5.69
C ARG A 79 -1.04 8.77 -5.27
N TYR A 80 -0.30 9.28 -4.30
CA TYR A 80 -0.45 10.63 -3.77
C TYR A 80 0.83 11.43 -3.95
N GLY A 81 0.76 12.76 -3.78
CA GLY A 81 1.91 13.64 -3.93
C GLY A 81 2.91 13.54 -2.77
N SER A 82 2.50 12.97 -1.63
CA SER A 82 3.36 12.77 -0.46
C SER A 82 2.88 11.63 0.45
N PRO A 83 3.77 11.06 1.30
CA PRO A 83 3.37 10.10 2.32
C PRO A 83 2.34 10.66 3.33
N SER A 84 2.41 11.96 3.65
CA SER A 84 1.46 12.60 4.55
C SER A 84 0.04 12.64 3.95
N GLU A 85 -0.06 12.99 2.66
CA GLU A 85 -1.33 12.99 1.92
C GLU A 85 -1.90 11.57 1.80
N ALA A 86 -1.04 10.57 1.51
CA ALA A 86 -1.42 9.17 1.44
C ALA A 86 -1.99 8.68 2.78
N LYS A 87 -1.31 8.99 3.90
CA LYS A 87 -1.75 8.63 5.25
C LYS A 87 -3.09 9.28 5.60
N SER A 88 -3.22 10.59 5.38
CA SER A 88 -4.48 11.32 5.65
C SER A 88 -5.64 10.75 4.84
N THR A 89 -5.40 10.43 3.57
CA THR A 89 -6.44 9.82 2.72
C THR A 89 -6.76 8.40 3.15
N PHE A 90 -5.77 7.58 3.50
CA PHE A 90 -5.97 6.24 4.05
C PHE A 90 -6.87 6.26 5.29
N GLU A 91 -6.55 7.09 6.28
CA GLU A 91 -7.32 7.21 7.52
C GLU A 91 -8.76 7.67 7.25
N ARG A 92 -8.93 8.70 6.42
CA ARG A 92 -10.26 9.19 6.01
C ARG A 92 -11.07 8.12 5.28
N THR A 93 -10.46 7.39 4.35
CA THR A 93 -11.13 6.31 3.62
C THR A 93 -11.55 5.17 4.55
N LEU A 94 -10.73 4.82 5.54
CA LEU A 94 -11.12 3.83 6.55
C LEU A 94 -12.28 4.31 7.42
N MET A 95 -12.29 5.58 7.84
CA MET A 95 -13.42 6.14 8.60
C MET A 95 -14.72 6.14 7.78
N GLN A 96 -14.66 6.55 6.52
CA GLN A 96 -15.82 6.51 5.61
C GLN A 96 -16.28 5.08 5.34
N THR A 97 -15.34 4.15 5.17
CA THR A 97 -15.70 2.75 4.97
C THR A 97 -16.31 2.15 6.23
N ALA A 98 -15.82 2.55 7.42
CA ALA A 98 -16.36 2.11 8.70
C ALA A 98 -17.83 2.51 8.86
N SER A 99 -18.18 3.74 8.46
CA SER A 99 -19.56 4.23 8.57
C SER A 99 -20.51 3.60 7.55
N MET A 100 -20.02 3.19 6.38
CA MET A 100 -20.87 2.64 5.31
C MET A 100 -20.99 1.11 5.34
N LEU A 101 -19.89 0.41 5.60
CA LEU A 101 -19.79 -1.04 5.42
C LEU A 101 -19.60 -1.80 6.75
N GLY A 102 -19.41 -1.09 7.86
CA GLY A 102 -19.14 -1.67 9.17
C GLY A 102 -17.67 -1.60 9.58
N PRO A 103 -17.33 -2.06 10.79
CA PRO A 103 -16.08 -1.73 11.47
C PRO A 103 -14.84 -2.16 10.69
N THR A 104 -13.79 -1.36 10.82
CA THR A 104 -12.45 -1.68 10.33
C THR A 104 -11.58 -2.23 11.47
N ALA A 105 -10.55 -2.99 11.14
CA ALA A 105 -9.60 -3.49 12.13
C ALA A 105 -8.16 -3.42 11.60
N PRO A 106 -7.19 -2.99 12.42
CA PRO A 106 -5.80 -2.93 12.00
C PRO A 106 -5.24 -4.33 11.71
N VAL A 107 -4.29 -4.41 10.79
CA VAL A 107 -3.55 -5.62 10.43
C VAL A 107 -2.06 -5.30 10.48
N SER A 108 -1.31 -6.04 11.29
CA SER A 108 0.12 -5.81 11.46
C SER A 108 0.98 -6.57 10.44
N GLY A 109 2.20 -6.07 10.21
CA GLY A 109 3.23 -6.71 9.40
C GLY A 109 3.03 -6.61 7.88
N ILE A 110 2.28 -5.61 7.41
CA ILE A 110 2.02 -5.32 6.00
C ILE A 110 2.03 -3.80 5.81
N GLY A 111 2.90 -3.30 4.92
CA GLY A 111 3.05 -1.87 4.68
C GLY A 111 3.51 -1.10 5.92
N ASP A 112 3.39 0.21 5.81
CA ASP A 112 3.56 1.12 6.95
C ASP A 112 2.35 1.02 7.89
N GLN A 113 1.16 0.85 7.30
CA GLN A 113 -0.09 0.56 8.01
C GLN A 113 -1.00 -0.30 7.14
N ALA A 114 -1.81 -1.15 7.76
CA ALA A 114 -2.87 -1.85 7.05
C ALA A 114 -4.12 -2.00 7.92
N ALA A 115 -5.27 -2.02 7.28
CA ALA A 115 -6.55 -2.27 7.94
C ALA A 115 -7.49 -3.06 7.04
N ARG A 116 -8.20 -4.01 7.65
CA ARG A 116 -9.26 -4.77 7.00
C ARG A 116 -10.61 -4.08 7.18
N THR A 117 -11.42 -4.19 6.13
CA THR A 117 -12.87 -3.93 6.15
C THR A 117 -13.58 -5.27 5.96
N PRO A 118 -14.92 -5.34 5.97
CA PRO A 118 -15.61 -6.61 5.68
C PRO A 118 -15.35 -7.18 4.28
N ALA A 119 -14.97 -6.33 3.31
CA ALA A 119 -14.83 -6.73 1.91
C ALA A 119 -13.38 -6.73 1.38
N SER A 120 -12.51 -5.89 1.95
CA SER A 120 -11.20 -5.59 1.38
C SER A 120 -10.12 -5.39 2.44
N LEU A 121 -8.86 -5.44 2.02
CA LEU A 121 -7.72 -4.99 2.80
C LEU A 121 -7.15 -3.71 2.19
N TYR A 122 -6.94 -2.70 3.02
CA TYR A 122 -6.26 -1.46 2.66
C TYR A 122 -4.86 -1.49 3.26
N VAL A 123 -3.85 -1.09 2.48
CA VAL A 123 -2.44 -1.06 2.87
C VAL A 123 -1.85 0.28 2.47
N LEU A 124 -1.36 1.05 3.43
CA LEU A 124 -0.54 2.23 3.22
C LEU A 124 0.93 1.80 3.11
N HIS A 125 1.62 2.29 2.09
CA HIS A 125 3.06 2.08 1.92
C HIS A 125 3.66 3.27 1.15
N GLY A 126 4.50 4.05 1.82
CA GLY A 126 5.10 5.27 1.27
C GLY A 126 4.05 6.32 0.89
N ASP A 127 4.09 6.76 -0.37
CA ASP A 127 3.14 7.72 -0.97
C ASP A 127 1.94 7.04 -1.65
N ALA A 128 1.68 5.76 -1.35
CA ALA A 128 0.62 4.99 -2.00
C ALA A 128 -0.28 4.21 -1.03
N VAL A 129 -1.52 4.01 -1.47
CA VAL A 129 -2.50 3.12 -0.82
C VAL A 129 -2.88 2.01 -1.77
N PHE A 130 -2.70 0.77 -1.34
CA PHE A 130 -3.12 -0.45 -2.04
C PHE A 130 -4.43 -0.97 -1.46
N VAL A 131 -5.34 -1.37 -2.33
CA VAL A 131 -6.62 -1.99 -1.95
C VAL A 131 -6.67 -3.38 -2.57
N PHE A 132 -6.66 -4.41 -1.73
CA PHE A 132 -6.77 -5.81 -2.14
C PHE A 132 -8.20 -6.28 -1.92
N ALA A 133 -8.85 -6.72 -2.99
CA ALA A 133 -10.15 -7.37 -2.96
C ALA A 133 -10.03 -8.76 -3.59
N VAL A 134 -10.54 -9.77 -2.90
CA VAL A 134 -10.62 -11.15 -3.38
C VAL A 134 -12.09 -11.52 -3.44
N VAL A 135 -12.54 -12.08 -4.56
CA VAL A 135 -13.90 -12.62 -4.68
C VAL A 135 -13.74 -14.03 -5.22
N ASP A 136 -14.26 -15.02 -4.51
CA ASP A 136 -14.07 -16.44 -4.85
C ASP A 136 -15.32 -17.30 -4.59
N GLY A 137 -16.42 -16.66 -4.19
CA GLY A 137 -17.64 -17.28 -3.69
C GLY A 137 -17.75 -17.33 -2.15
N THR A 138 -16.69 -16.98 -1.42
CA THR A 138 -16.76 -16.83 0.04
C THR A 138 -17.26 -15.44 0.44
N VAL A 139 -17.93 -15.37 1.58
CA VAL A 139 -18.41 -14.14 2.23
C VAL A 139 -17.80 -13.99 3.61
N GLY A 140 -17.78 -12.76 4.12
CA GLY A 140 -17.31 -12.46 5.46
C GLY A 140 -15.79 -12.65 5.65
N PRO A 141 -15.33 -13.01 6.87
CA PRO A 141 -13.92 -12.95 7.25
C PRO A 141 -12.95 -13.76 6.37
N GLY A 142 -13.41 -14.90 5.81
CA GLY A 142 -12.59 -15.76 4.96
C GLY A 142 -12.08 -15.06 3.70
N ARG A 143 -12.86 -14.13 3.17
CA ARG A 143 -12.50 -13.31 2.00
C ARG A 143 -11.26 -12.46 2.28
N VAL A 144 -11.26 -11.75 3.40
CA VAL A 144 -10.21 -10.78 3.73
C VAL A 144 -8.95 -11.47 4.23
N ALA A 145 -9.06 -12.65 4.84
CA ALA A 145 -7.91 -13.48 5.16
C ALA A 145 -7.06 -13.79 3.92
N LYS A 146 -7.69 -14.04 2.77
CA LYS A 146 -6.99 -14.26 1.50
C LYS A 146 -6.32 -12.99 0.97
N ALA A 147 -6.96 -11.83 1.09
CA ALA A 147 -6.37 -10.55 0.76
C ALA A 147 -5.11 -10.25 1.61
N ILE A 148 -5.15 -10.56 2.91
CA ILE A 148 -4.01 -10.46 3.84
C ILE A 148 -2.86 -11.37 3.40
N VAL A 149 -3.13 -12.62 3.04
CA VAL A 149 -2.10 -13.55 2.54
C VAL A 149 -1.45 -13.03 1.26
N LEU A 150 -2.24 -12.48 0.32
CA LEU A 150 -1.72 -11.89 -0.91
C LEU A 150 -0.83 -10.67 -0.63
N ALA A 151 -1.29 -9.74 0.22
CA ALA A 151 -0.53 -8.54 0.55
C ALA A 151 0.79 -8.87 1.27
N LYS A 152 0.83 -9.90 2.11
CA LYS A 152 2.09 -10.39 2.72
C LYS A 152 3.08 -10.93 1.68
N LYS A 153 2.59 -11.60 0.64
CA LYS A 153 3.41 -12.13 -0.46
C LYS A 153 3.90 -11.05 -1.41
N ALA A 154 3.21 -9.92 -1.47
CA ALA A 154 3.57 -8.78 -2.29
C ALA A 154 4.81 -8.02 -1.82
N SER A 155 5.38 -8.40 -0.67
CA SER A 155 6.59 -7.79 -0.10
C SER A 155 6.50 -6.26 0.01
N LEU A 156 5.32 -5.74 0.35
CA LEU A 156 5.11 -4.33 0.70
C LEU A 156 5.69 -4.04 2.09
N ARG A 157 6.95 -4.39 2.34
CA ARG A 157 7.66 -4.18 3.61
C ARG A 157 8.66 -3.05 3.49
#